data_AF-A0A931FUT5-F1
#
_entry.id   AF-A0A931FUT5-F1
#
_cell.length_a   1.000
_cell.length_b   1.000
_cell.length_c   1.000
_cell.angle_alpha   90.00
_cell.angle_beta   90.00
_cell.angle_gamma   90.00
#
_symmetry.space_group_name_H-M   'P 1'
#
loop_
_entity.id
_entity.type
_entity.pdbx_description
1 polymer ?
#
loop_
_entity_poly.entity_id
_entity_poly.type
_entity_poly.pdbx_seq_one_letter_code
_entity_poly.pdbx_strand_id
1 'polypeptide(L)'
;MKKIYQLMICLLLMYGATSCKEEEVLAPDQGKNPLKASSVYNVSYPLDWENVKYMPVAPGQKEPEAPWETGASTGIDFDMLYDYKRADGWELLYNIFNNQRTETNGYFILYNKYRGIIRLYYFTGQYPKESKHMVHNLSLAGSGTTSSPLLDFADQEVVDFNMRSRIASTVEKDLYRANTWYAFEYELAYDSKIPAYNKSSYSIIWDMKALNIQDFKANGSGTITGNMPTFSAPGINLTLSPNYTNKSNTGIQITSTNQVNDTPTGSSSWLTTAIKAGLSKAITSGVSGIATNILSGIFTKKKDNSGNSMALKLKSTTSLTGTIESNFGLPRLTLPVPGYGDPDYAYGYNKVPGIFYISSRPTVQQKVIHYAKQTEFGGGYDLDGSYYTNTYNSPSNFQLVFNPEVLKIASIQNIKYEMVLLNDGEITSGRIETIGDKQYAVGAVAGYKTSAEPSTEGFVGLRVSFKVVPNDGTPAVLIVKTFKCNIVTTNQFITY
;
A
#
# COMPACT_ATOMS: atom_id res chain seq x y z
N MET A 1 -14.76 -54.62 63.55
CA MET A 1 -13.89 -53.76 62.70
C MET A 1 -14.02 -53.99 61.19
N LYS A 2 -14.36 -55.19 60.67
CA LYS A 2 -14.62 -55.40 59.22
C LYS A 2 -15.93 -54.78 58.67
N LYS A 3 -16.95 -54.55 59.50
CA LYS A 3 -18.23 -53.94 59.06
C LYS A 3 -18.21 -52.40 58.91
N ILE A 4 -17.21 -51.72 59.47
CA ILE A 4 -17.08 -50.25 59.35
C ILE A 4 -16.33 -49.86 58.06
N TYR A 5 -15.35 -50.66 57.62
CA TYR A 5 -14.66 -50.44 56.35
C TYR A 5 -15.52 -50.73 55.11
N GLN A 6 -16.47 -51.68 55.19
CA GLN A 6 -17.43 -51.91 54.09
C GLN A 6 -18.45 -50.77 53.95
N LEU A 7 -18.84 -50.12 55.05
CA LEU A 7 -19.75 -48.97 55.01
C LEU A 7 -19.07 -47.72 54.42
N MET A 8 -17.78 -47.52 54.70
CA MET A 8 -17.01 -46.37 54.19
C MET A 8 -16.66 -46.47 52.69
N ILE A 9 -16.40 -47.69 52.18
CA ILE A 9 -16.14 -47.91 50.74
C ILE A 9 -17.44 -47.78 49.92
N CYS A 10 -18.59 -48.19 50.46
CA CYS A 10 -19.88 -47.99 49.80
C CYS A 10 -20.30 -46.51 49.77
N LEU A 11 -19.98 -45.71 50.80
CA LEU A 11 -20.28 -44.27 50.81
C LEU A 11 -19.39 -43.44 49.89
N LEU A 12 -18.14 -43.87 49.65
CA LEU A 12 -17.22 -43.21 48.70
C LEU A 12 -17.50 -43.56 47.24
N LEU A 13 -18.07 -44.74 46.95
CA LEU A 13 -18.55 -45.10 45.61
C LEU A 13 -19.90 -44.44 45.26
N MET A 14 -20.69 -44.02 46.24
CA MET A 14 -21.98 -43.33 46.03
C MET A 14 -21.87 -41.81 45.83
N TYR A 15 -20.70 -41.20 46.06
CA TYR A 15 -20.44 -39.77 45.76
C TYR A 15 -19.68 -39.54 44.43
N GLY A 16 -19.24 -40.59 43.75
CA GLY A 16 -18.54 -40.50 42.45
C GLY A 16 -19.42 -40.72 41.21
N ALA A 17 -20.74 -40.92 41.37
CA ALA A 17 -21.64 -41.33 40.29
C ALA A 17 -22.91 -40.47 40.15
N THR A 18 -22.84 -39.18 40.48
CA THR A 18 -23.93 -38.21 40.24
C THR A 18 -23.40 -36.89 39.66
N SER A 19 -22.81 -36.99 38.46
CA SER A 19 -22.77 -35.86 37.51
C SER A 19 -22.72 -36.36 36.07
N CYS A 20 -23.67 -37.24 35.72
CA CYS A 20 -24.25 -37.19 34.38
C CYS A 20 -25.27 -36.06 34.42
N LYS A 21 -24.90 -34.86 33.99
CA LYS A 21 -25.90 -34.01 33.36
C LYS A 21 -26.14 -34.65 32.00
N GLU A 22 -27.38 -35.08 31.76
CA GLU A 22 -27.85 -35.34 30.40
C GLU A 22 -27.36 -34.18 29.53
N GLU A 23 -26.49 -34.49 28.56
CA GLU A 23 -26.50 -33.72 27.33
C GLU A 23 -27.92 -33.88 26.82
N GLU A 24 -28.70 -32.81 26.96
CA GLU A 24 -29.90 -32.62 26.20
C GLU A 24 -29.46 -32.82 24.74
N VAL A 25 -29.78 -34.01 24.22
CA VAL A 25 -29.72 -34.31 22.80
C VAL A 25 -30.69 -33.32 22.20
N LEU A 26 -30.17 -32.15 21.84
CA LEU A 26 -30.83 -31.25 20.93
C LEU A 26 -31.09 -32.11 19.70
N ALA A 27 -32.35 -32.49 19.53
CA ALA A 27 -32.89 -33.00 18.30
C ALA A 27 -32.28 -32.18 17.15
N PRO A 28 -31.88 -32.82 16.03
CA PRO A 28 -31.28 -32.10 14.93
C PRO A 28 -32.18 -30.92 14.60
N ASP A 29 -31.68 -29.71 14.82
CA ASP A 29 -32.34 -28.47 14.47
C ASP A 29 -32.44 -28.45 12.94
N GLN A 30 -33.50 -29.10 12.45
CA GLN A 30 -34.09 -28.97 11.14
C GLN A 30 -34.56 -27.52 11.02
N GLY A 31 -33.61 -26.61 10.81
CA GLY A 31 -33.95 -25.20 10.97
C GLY A 31 -32.81 -24.20 10.85
N LYS A 32 -31.53 -24.61 10.89
CA LYS A 32 -30.46 -23.73 10.42
C LYS A 32 -30.25 -24.01 8.95
N ASN A 33 -31.04 -23.32 8.13
CA ASN A 33 -30.54 -22.89 6.83
C ASN A 33 -29.11 -22.42 7.11
N PRO A 34 -28.06 -23.04 6.50
CA PRO A 34 -26.80 -22.34 6.46
C PRO A 34 -27.16 -20.94 5.99
N LEU A 35 -26.65 -19.89 6.64
CA LEU A 35 -26.58 -18.59 6.01
C LEU A 35 -25.86 -18.88 4.70
N LYS A 36 -26.65 -19.14 3.65
CA LYS A 36 -26.21 -19.06 2.29
C LYS A 36 -25.68 -17.65 2.26
N ALA A 37 -24.35 -17.51 2.24
CA ALA A 37 -23.77 -16.34 1.64
C ALA A 37 -24.60 -16.13 0.38
N SER A 38 -25.37 -15.03 0.36
CA SER A 38 -26.24 -14.74 -0.76
C SER A 38 -25.32 -14.41 -1.92
N SER A 39 -24.77 -15.45 -2.54
CA SER A 39 -24.10 -15.41 -3.82
C SER A 39 -25.20 -15.48 -4.88
N VAL A 40 -26.16 -14.55 -4.79
CA VAL A 40 -26.90 -14.17 -5.98
C VAL A 40 -25.95 -13.25 -6.73
N TYR A 41 -25.06 -13.86 -7.52
CA TYR A 41 -24.26 -13.17 -8.52
C TYR A 41 -25.24 -12.67 -9.59
N ASN A 42 -25.93 -11.57 -9.28
CA ASN A 42 -26.71 -10.84 -10.26
C ASN A 42 -25.71 -10.18 -11.21
N VAL A 43 -25.84 -10.50 -12.50
CA VAL A 43 -25.14 -9.84 -13.61
C VAL A 43 -25.14 -8.33 -13.35
N SER A 44 -23.97 -7.75 -13.06
CA SER A 44 -23.87 -6.32 -12.77
C SER A 44 -24.30 -5.53 -14.00
N TYR A 45 -25.10 -4.50 -13.77
CA TYR A 45 -25.58 -3.60 -14.79
C TYR A 45 -24.40 -2.92 -15.50
N PRO A 46 -24.35 -2.91 -16.85
CA PRO A 46 -23.28 -2.26 -17.59
C PRO A 46 -23.32 -0.76 -17.34
N LEU A 47 -22.38 -0.27 -16.54
CA LEU A 47 -22.25 1.15 -16.23
C LEU A 47 -21.26 1.80 -17.20
N ASP A 48 -21.75 2.68 -18.08
CA ASP A 48 -20.88 3.59 -18.82
C ASP A 48 -20.43 4.74 -17.92
N TRP A 49 -19.50 4.42 -17.01
CA TRP A 49 -19.04 5.32 -15.97
C TRP A 49 -18.48 6.64 -16.53
N GLU A 50 -18.01 6.70 -17.77
CA GLU A 50 -17.39 7.92 -18.29
C GLU A 50 -18.40 9.00 -18.65
N ASN A 51 -19.60 8.57 -19.07
CA ASN A 51 -20.65 9.43 -19.64
C ASN A 51 -21.93 9.45 -18.79
N VAL A 52 -21.96 8.71 -17.68
CA VAL A 52 -23.09 8.70 -16.76
C VAL A 52 -23.17 10.03 -16.00
N LYS A 53 -24.33 10.68 -16.08
CA LYS A 53 -24.65 11.86 -15.27
C LYS A 53 -25.25 11.49 -13.92
N TYR A 54 -26.09 10.46 -13.91
CA TYR A 54 -26.82 9.99 -12.74
C TYR A 54 -26.63 8.48 -12.58
N MET A 55 -26.25 8.04 -11.39
CA MET A 55 -26.05 6.63 -11.12
C MET A 55 -27.38 5.88 -11.17
N PRO A 56 -27.41 4.71 -11.83
CA PRO A 56 -28.64 3.95 -12.02
C PRO A 56 -29.17 3.40 -10.69
N VAL A 57 -30.49 3.55 -10.48
CA VAL A 57 -31.23 3.12 -9.28
C VAL A 57 -32.59 2.54 -9.67
N ALA A 58 -33.29 1.88 -8.74
CA ALA A 58 -34.64 1.39 -8.99
C ALA A 58 -35.63 2.54 -9.33
N PRO A 59 -36.66 2.29 -10.17
CA PRO A 59 -37.60 3.32 -10.59
C PRO A 59 -38.27 4.04 -9.40
N GLY A 60 -38.44 5.36 -9.53
CA GLY A 60 -39.07 6.20 -8.51
C GLY A 60 -38.16 6.61 -7.35
N GLN A 61 -36.89 6.21 -7.36
CA GLN A 61 -35.88 6.68 -6.39
C GLN A 61 -35.08 7.85 -6.96
N LYS A 62 -34.56 8.70 -6.06
CA LYS A 62 -33.68 9.80 -6.46
C LYS A 62 -32.32 9.23 -6.89
N GLU A 63 -31.94 9.49 -8.13
CA GLU A 63 -30.64 9.09 -8.66
C GLU A 63 -29.52 9.96 -8.06
N PRO A 64 -28.44 9.35 -7.53
CA PRO A 64 -27.23 10.09 -7.18
C PRO A 64 -26.57 10.67 -8.43
N GLU A 65 -26.13 11.91 -8.38
CA GLU A 65 -25.26 12.46 -9.42
C GLU A 65 -23.91 11.72 -9.43
N ALA A 66 -23.31 11.56 -10.62
CA ALA A 66 -21.99 10.95 -10.73
C ALA A 66 -20.91 11.83 -10.04
N PRO A 67 -19.80 11.25 -9.56
CA PRO A 67 -18.87 11.94 -8.65
C PRO A 67 -18.29 13.26 -9.18
N TRP A 68 -18.16 13.38 -10.50
CA TRP A 68 -17.55 14.51 -11.22
C TRP A 68 -18.57 15.52 -11.75
N GLU A 69 -19.86 15.33 -11.51
CA GLU A 69 -20.90 16.27 -11.91
C GLU A 69 -20.90 17.51 -11.01
N THR A 70 -21.27 18.66 -11.57
CA THR A 70 -21.20 19.96 -10.87
C THR A 70 -22.11 20.04 -9.63
N GLY A 71 -23.21 19.28 -9.57
CA GLY A 71 -24.11 19.26 -8.42
C GLY A 71 -23.79 18.15 -7.40
N ALA A 72 -22.78 17.30 -7.66
CA ALA A 72 -22.46 16.19 -6.78
C ALA A 72 -21.75 16.69 -5.51
N SER A 73 -22.23 16.23 -4.35
CA SER A 73 -21.46 16.38 -3.12
C SER A 73 -20.29 15.40 -3.14
N THR A 74 -19.06 15.91 -3.03
CA THR A 74 -17.85 15.09 -3.12
C THR A 74 -16.82 15.54 -2.08
N GLY A 75 -16.26 14.56 -1.39
CA GLY A 75 -15.03 14.69 -0.60
C GLY A 75 -13.80 14.22 -1.38
N ILE A 76 -13.91 14.01 -2.69
CA ILE A 76 -12.80 13.54 -3.52
C ILE A 76 -11.85 14.70 -3.81
N ASP A 77 -10.55 14.46 -3.62
CA ASP A 77 -9.51 15.40 -4.00
C ASP A 77 -9.60 15.82 -5.47
N PHE A 78 -9.39 17.11 -5.74
CA PHE A 78 -9.46 17.68 -7.08
C PHE A 78 -8.55 16.96 -8.09
N ASP A 79 -7.39 16.49 -7.63
CA ASP A 79 -6.43 15.76 -8.47
C ASP A 79 -6.97 14.40 -8.96
N MET A 80 -7.85 13.77 -8.19
CA MET A 80 -8.49 12.48 -8.47
C MET A 80 -9.86 12.64 -9.14
N LEU A 81 -10.56 13.74 -8.85
CA LEU A 81 -11.93 14.00 -9.32
C LEU A 81 -12.07 13.89 -10.84
N TYR A 82 -11.08 14.38 -11.58
CA TYR A 82 -11.08 14.39 -13.06
C TYR A 82 -10.17 13.35 -13.70
N ASP A 83 -9.47 12.54 -12.90
CA ASP A 83 -8.58 11.48 -13.38
C ASP A 83 -9.33 10.14 -13.47
N TYR A 84 -10.38 10.02 -14.27
CA TYR A 84 -11.23 8.79 -14.31
C TYR A 84 -11.52 8.28 -15.72
N LYS A 85 -10.97 8.95 -16.73
CA LYS A 85 -11.29 8.72 -18.14
C LYS A 85 -10.61 7.46 -18.67
N ARG A 86 -11.31 6.74 -19.54
CA ARG A 86 -10.82 5.58 -20.28
C ARG A 86 -9.60 5.93 -21.12
N ALA A 87 -9.58 7.14 -21.67
CA ALA A 87 -8.45 7.70 -22.41
C ALA A 87 -7.17 7.82 -21.56
N ASP A 88 -7.26 7.79 -20.22
CA ASP A 88 -6.10 7.79 -19.32
C ASP A 88 -5.79 6.39 -18.75
N GLY A 89 -6.43 5.35 -19.29
CA GLY A 89 -6.23 3.95 -18.94
C GLY A 89 -7.17 3.39 -17.87
N TRP A 90 -8.19 4.13 -17.44
CA TRP A 90 -9.16 3.64 -16.47
C TRP A 90 -10.18 2.69 -17.11
N GLU A 91 -10.44 1.57 -16.45
CA GLU A 91 -11.43 0.58 -16.85
C GLU A 91 -12.30 0.18 -15.66
N LEU A 92 -13.60 -0.03 -15.90
CA LEU A 92 -14.52 -0.51 -14.87
C LEU A 92 -14.09 -1.91 -14.41
N LEU A 93 -14.03 -2.10 -13.10
CA LEU A 93 -13.71 -3.39 -12.47
C LEU A 93 -14.95 -3.96 -11.77
N TYR A 94 -15.58 -3.17 -10.90
CA TYR A 94 -16.80 -3.54 -10.17
C TYR A 94 -17.84 -2.43 -10.22
N ASN A 95 -19.11 -2.79 -10.19
CA ASN A 95 -20.24 -1.87 -10.06
C ASN A 95 -21.38 -2.56 -9.31
N ILE A 96 -22.09 -1.84 -8.44
CA ILE A 96 -23.34 -2.30 -7.84
C ILE A 96 -24.57 -1.48 -8.22
N PHE A 97 -24.41 -0.29 -8.80
CA PHE A 97 -25.52 0.55 -9.26
C PHE A 97 -26.26 -0.11 -10.41
N ASN A 98 -27.59 -0.11 -10.37
CA ASN A 98 -28.43 -0.68 -11.43
C ASN A 98 -29.88 -0.19 -11.34
N ASN A 99 -30.62 -0.38 -12.44
CA ASN A 99 -32.02 0.08 -12.54
C ASN A 99 -33.04 -0.83 -11.84
N GLN A 100 -32.62 -1.86 -11.11
CA GLN A 100 -33.52 -2.84 -10.49
C GLN A 100 -33.54 -2.73 -8.96
N ARG A 101 -32.45 -2.24 -8.35
CA ARG A 101 -32.32 -2.06 -6.90
C ARG A 101 -31.64 -0.74 -6.60
N THR A 102 -31.99 -0.14 -5.48
CA THR A 102 -31.33 1.06 -4.97
C THR A 102 -30.48 0.68 -3.78
N GLU A 103 -29.21 1.04 -3.86
CA GLU A 103 -28.24 0.76 -2.80
C GLU A 103 -28.15 1.97 -1.89
N THR A 104 -28.36 1.76 -0.58
CA THR A 104 -28.20 2.84 0.41
C THR A 104 -26.79 3.38 0.40
N ASN A 105 -25.80 2.50 0.30
CA ASN A 105 -24.40 2.87 0.08
C ASN A 105 -23.96 2.26 -1.25
N GLY A 106 -23.73 3.11 -2.24
CA GLY A 106 -23.39 2.69 -3.59
C GLY A 106 -21.87 2.66 -3.81
N TYR A 107 -21.40 1.84 -4.73
CA TYR A 107 -20.01 1.91 -5.17
C TYR A 107 -19.80 1.42 -6.60
N PHE A 108 -18.72 1.90 -7.18
CA PHE A 108 -18.08 1.29 -8.34
C PHE A 108 -16.57 1.39 -8.17
N ILE A 109 -15.82 0.54 -8.87
CA ILE A 109 -14.37 0.44 -8.76
C ILE A 109 -13.79 0.52 -10.17
N LEU A 110 -12.79 1.37 -10.34
CA LEU A 110 -12.02 1.46 -11.57
C LEU A 110 -10.60 0.91 -11.35
N TYR A 111 -10.01 0.36 -12.40
CA TYR A 111 -8.61 -0.06 -12.45
C TYR A 111 -7.88 0.70 -13.55
N ASN A 112 -6.70 1.26 -13.24
CA ASN A 112 -5.86 1.91 -14.24
C ASN A 112 -4.80 0.94 -14.77
N LYS A 113 -4.93 0.54 -16.04
CA LYS A 113 -4.05 -0.46 -16.67
C LYS A 113 -2.63 0.01 -16.99
N TYR A 114 -2.36 1.32 -16.97
CA TYR A 114 -1.00 1.87 -17.18
C TYR A 114 -0.27 2.18 -15.88
N ARG A 115 -1.01 2.29 -14.77
CA ARG A 115 -0.48 2.67 -13.45
C ARG A 115 -0.54 1.53 -12.43
N GLY A 116 -1.35 0.49 -12.67
CA GLY A 116 -1.56 -0.60 -11.71
C GLY A 116 -2.32 -0.15 -10.46
N ILE A 117 -3.18 0.86 -10.59
CA ILE A 117 -3.92 1.45 -9.47
C ILE A 117 -5.36 0.94 -9.49
N ILE A 118 -5.87 0.54 -8.33
CA ILE A 118 -7.30 0.30 -8.09
C ILE A 118 -7.90 1.49 -7.34
N ARG A 119 -9.03 2.02 -7.80
CA ARG A 119 -9.76 3.12 -7.17
C ARG A 119 -11.20 2.71 -6.87
N LEU A 120 -11.58 2.78 -5.59
CA LEU A 120 -12.96 2.67 -5.14
C LEU A 120 -13.60 4.05 -5.15
N TYR A 121 -14.74 4.20 -5.83
CA TYR A 121 -15.66 5.33 -5.67
C TYR A 121 -16.82 4.88 -4.80
N TYR A 122 -16.96 5.51 -3.64
CA TYR A 122 -17.92 5.14 -2.62
C TYR A 122 -18.92 6.28 -2.38
N PHE A 123 -20.20 5.99 -2.53
CA PHE A 123 -21.29 6.93 -2.26
C PHE A 123 -21.95 6.58 -0.94
N THR A 124 -22.02 7.57 -0.05
CA THR A 124 -22.63 7.41 1.27
C THR A 124 -24.13 7.61 1.23
N GLY A 125 -24.87 6.74 1.90
CA GLY A 125 -26.28 6.96 2.16
C GLY A 125 -26.54 8.02 3.23
N GLN A 126 -27.82 8.12 3.62
CA GLN A 126 -28.22 8.89 4.78
C GLN A 126 -27.67 8.23 6.05
N TYR A 127 -26.77 8.91 6.76
CA TYR A 127 -26.22 8.44 8.03
C TYR A 127 -26.38 9.53 9.10
N PRO A 128 -26.79 9.18 10.33
CA PRO A 128 -27.11 10.18 11.37
C PRO A 128 -25.89 10.79 12.06
N LYS A 129 -24.66 10.42 11.66
CA LYS A 129 -23.42 10.81 12.35
C LYS A 129 -22.34 11.24 11.36
N GLU A 130 -21.83 12.44 11.55
CA GLU A 130 -20.67 12.96 10.82
C GLU A 130 -19.36 12.51 11.50
N SER A 131 -18.31 12.32 10.71
CA SER A 131 -16.96 12.05 11.22
C SER A 131 -15.93 12.88 10.49
N LYS A 132 -14.90 13.36 11.18
CA LYS A 132 -13.85 14.21 10.58
C LYS A 132 -12.81 13.43 9.78
N HIS A 133 -12.76 12.12 9.96
CA HIS A 133 -11.81 11.24 9.31
C HIS A 133 -12.49 10.00 8.77
N MET A 134 -11.91 9.46 7.70
CA MET A 134 -12.19 8.14 7.19
C MET A 134 -10.92 7.29 7.25
N VAL A 135 -11.08 6.03 7.62
CA VAL A 135 -10.01 5.05 7.61
C VAL A 135 -10.44 3.94 6.70
N HIS A 136 -9.56 3.52 5.81
CA HIS A 136 -9.82 2.38 4.96
C HIS A 136 -8.59 1.51 4.81
N ASN A 137 -8.81 0.24 4.51
CA ASN A 137 -7.74 -0.68 4.14
C ASN A 137 -8.18 -1.61 3.01
N LEU A 138 -7.17 -2.03 2.26
CA LEU A 138 -7.24 -3.13 1.31
C LEU A 138 -6.52 -4.32 1.92
N SER A 139 -7.17 -5.48 1.98
CA SER A 139 -6.56 -6.71 2.47
C SER A 139 -6.84 -7.91 1.56
N LEU A 140 -6.03 -8.96 1.72
CA LEU A 140 -6.21 -10.24 1.01
C LEU A 140 -6.79 -11.31 1.92
N ALA A 141 -7.67 -12.14 1.37
CA ALA A 141 -8.21 -13.31 2.02
C ALA A 141 -8.11 -14.57 1.13
N GLY A 142 -8.06 -15.74 1.77
CA GLY A 142 -8.04 -17.05 1.11
C GLY A 142 -6.66 -17.53 0.64
N SER A 143 -6.67 -18.43 -0.35
CA SER A 143 -5.53 -19.29 -0.73
C SER A 143 -4.24 -18.59 -1.20
N GLY A 144 -4.29 -17.33 -1.65
CA GLY A 144 -3.10 -16.57 -2.09
C GLY A 144 -2.49 -15.65 -1.03
N THR A 145 -3.16 -15.46 0.12
CA THR A 145 -2.88 -14.38 1.09
C THR A 145 -1.43 -14.35 1.61
N THR A 146 -0.78 -15.52 1.75
CA THR A 146 0.56 -15.60 2.35
C THR A 146 1.69 -15.45 1.34
N SER A 147 1.40 -15.58 0.04
CA SER A 147 2.42 -15.70 -1.00
C SER A 147 2.32 -14.62 -2.08
N SER A 148 1.14 -14.02 -2.23
CA SER A 148 0.87 -13.01 -3.25
C SER A 148 1.54 -11.67 -2.91
N PRO A 149 2.35 -11.10 -3.80
CA PRO A 149 2.89 -9.76 -3.64
C PRO A 149 1.89 -8.65 -3.96
N LEU A 150 0.62 -8.96 -4.27
CA LEU A 150 -0.35 -8.02 -4.83
C LEU A 150 -0.45 -6.69 -4.06
N LEU A 151 -0.35 -6.72 -2.73
CA LEU A 151 -0.39 -5.52 -1.89
C LEU A 151 0.99 -4.98 -1.47
N ASP A 152 2.10 -5.60 -1.88
CA ASP A 152 3.45 -5.19 -1.49
C ASP A 152 3.73 -3.75 -1.93
N PHE A 153 3.25 -3.36 -3.11
CA PHE A 153 3.38 -1.96 -3.53
C PHE A 153 2.50 -1.07 -2.66
N ALA A 154 1.21 -1.37 -2.49
CA ALA A 154 0.30 -0.56 -1.66
C ALA A 154 0.84 -0.30 -0.25
N ASP A 155 1.47 -1.30 0.34
CA ASP A 155 1.90 -1.31 1.73
C ASP A 155 3.33 -0.82 1.93
N GLN A 156 4.27 -1.25 1.08
CA GLN A 156 5.71 -1.03 1.32
C GLN A 156 6.25 0.11 0.45
N GLU A 157 6.79 1.16 1.08
CA GLU A 157 7.52 2.22 0.36
C GLU A 157 8.81 1.68 -0.26
N VAL A 158 9.55 0.87 0.51
CA VAL A 158 10.67 0.06 0.02
C VAL A 158 10.31 -1.40 0.15
N VAL A 159 10.21 -2.08 -0.99
CA VAL A 159 9.68 -3.44 -1.09
C VAL A 159 10.72 -4.46 -0.63
N ASP A 160 10.39 -5.26 0.38
CA ASP A 160 11.14 -6.44 0.74
C ASP A 160 10.52 -7.67 0.07
N PHE A 161 11.24 -8.26 -0.89
CA PHE A 161 10.78 -9.44 -1.61
C PHE A 161 10.46 -10.64 -0.69
N ASN A 162 11.07 -10.74 0.49
CA ASN A 162 10.86 -11.85 1.42
C ASN A 162 9.64 -11.64 2.33
N MET A 163 9.03 -10.44 2.32
CA MET A 163 7.84 -10.13 3.10
C MET A 163 6.65 -9.91 2.18
N ARG A 164 5.49 -10.44 2.57
CA ARG A 164 4.23 -10.30 1.82
C ARG A 164 3.24 -9.47 2.61
N SER A 165 2.79 -8.39 1.99
CA SER A 165 1.81 -7.50 2.56
C SER A 165 0.42 -8.11 2.40
N ARG A 166 -0.27 -8.26 3.54
CA ARG A 166 -1.65 -8.80 3.58
C ARG A 166 -2.69 -7.71 3.67
N ILE A 167 -2.27 -6.52 4.07
CA ILE A 167 -3.10 -5.36 4.31
C ILE A 167 -2.30 -4.11 3.99
N ALA A 168 -2.95 -3.12 3.39
CA ALA A 168 -2.46 -1.76 3.24
C ALA A 168 -3.56 -0.80 3.71
N SER A 169 -3.22 0.16 4.56
CA SER A 169 -4.20 1.05 5.21
C SER A 169 -3.89 2.52 4.99
N THR A 170 -4.94 3.33 4.90
CA THR A 170 -4.86 4.79 4.74
C THR A 170 -5.88 5.48 5.64
N VAL A 171 -5.53 6.68 6.10
CA VAL A 171 -6.41 7.61 6.82
C VAL A 171 -6.59 8.85 5.95
N GLU A 172 -7.85 9.16 5.64
CA GLU A 172 -8.24 10.37 4.93
C GLU A 172 -8.79 11.40 5.90
N LYS A 173 -8.36 12.64 5.73
CA LYS A 173 -8.82 13.77 6.55
C LYS A 173 -10.14 14.33 6.03
N ASP A 174 -11.11 13.48 5.72
CA ASP A 174 -12.38 13.93 5.16
C ASP A 174 -13.54 13.89 6.15
N LEU A 175 -14.35 14.94 6.09
CA LEU A 175 -15.62 14.98 6.79
C LEU A 175 -16.59 14.02 6.09
N TYR A 176 -16.83 12.86 6.70
CA TYR A 176 -17.90 11.96 6.32
C TYR A 176 -19.25 12.67 6.43
N ARG A 177 -19.96 12.76 5.31
CA ARG A 177 -21.26 13.40 5.10
C ARG A 177 -22.20 12.44 4.40
N ALA A 178 -23.50 12.62 4.61
CA ALA A 178 -24.53 11.90 3.86
C ALA A 178 -24.56 12.32 2.38
N ASN A 179 -24.96 11.40 1.50
CA ASN A 179 -25.09 11.62 0.04
C ASN A 179 -23.85 12.22 -0.60
N THR A 180 -22.67 11.77 -0.19
CA THR A 180 -21.39 12.33 -0.59
C THR A 180 -20.48 11.25 -1.15
N TRP A 181 -19.77 11.58 -2.22
CA TRP A 181 -18.78 10.70 -2.83
C TRP A 181 -17.42 10.80 -2.15
N TYR A 182 -16.76 9.65 -2.00
CA TYR A 182 -15.36 9.52 -1.59
C TYR A 182 -14.65 8.61 -2.58
N ALA A 183 -13.33 8.76 -2.67
CA ALA A 183 -12.52 7.91 -3.52
C ALA A 183 -11.25 7.46 -2.80
N PHE A 184 -10.97 6.16 -2.88
CA PHE A 184 -9.85 5.52 -2.18
C PHE A 184 -9.02 4.74 -3.17
N GLU A 185 -7.69 4.84 -3.09
CA GLU A 185 -6.79 4.22 -4.05
C GLU A 185 -5.69 3.38 -3.42
N TYR A 186 -5.34 2.29 -4.10
CA TYR A 186 -4.15 1.49 -3.81
C TYR A 186 -3.42 1.12 -5.09
N GLU A 187 -2.09 1.04 -4.99
CA GLU A 187 -1.24 0.54 -6.07
C GLU A 187 -1.00 -0.95 -5.89
N LEU A 188 -1.26 -1.72 -6.94
CA LEU A 188 -1.16 -3.17 -6.93
C LEU A 188 0.14 -3.62 -7.62
N ALA A 189 0.86 -4.57 -7.01
CA ALA A 189 1.97 -5.24 -7.67
C ALA A 189 1.47 -6.35 -8.60
N TYR A 190 2.25 -6.68 -9.63
CA TYR A 190 1.90 -7.81 -10.49
C TYR A 190 2.16 -9.14 -9.77
N ASP A 191 1.18 -10.04 -9.82
CA ASP A 191 1.33 -11.40 -9.32
C ASP A 191 0.94 -12.42 -10.40
N SER A 192 1.95 -13.01 -11.02
CA SER A 192 1.78 -14.03 -12.06
C SER A 192 1.14 -15.32 -11.56
N LYS A 193 1.04 -15.53 -10.24
CA LYS A 193 0.48 -16.75 -9.64
C LYS A 193 -1.01 -16.64 -9.33
N ILE A 194 -1.64 -15.48 -9.54
CA ILE A 194 -3.08 -15.29 -9.31
C ILE A 194 -3.93 -16.40 -9.96
N PRO A 195 -3.71 -16.77 -11.24
CA PRO A 195 -4.49 -17.84 -11.87
C PRO A 195 -4.36 -19.22 -11.21
N ALA A 196 -3.30 -19.45 -10.42
CA ALA A 196 -3.05 -20.70 -9.70
C ALA A 196 -3.70 -20.74 -8.30
N TYR A 197 -4.11 -19.59 -7.75
CA TYR A 197 -4.82 -19.58 -6.47
C TYR A 197 -6.26 -20.05 -6.62
N ASN A 198 -6.85 -20.58 -5.55
CA ASN A 198 -8.25 -21.00 -5.56
C ASN A 198 -9.18 -19.79 -5.62
N LYS A 199 -9.71 -19.55 -6.82
CA LYS A 199 -10.66 -18.50 -7.19
C LYS A 199 -11.84 -18.34 -6.23
N SER A 200 -12.42 -19.43 -5.74
CA SER A 200 -13.59 -19.38 -4.84
C SER A 200 -13.27 -18.83 -3.46
N SER A 201 -11.98 -18.74 -3.11
CA SER A 201 -11.51 -18.29 -1.79
C SER A 201 -10.67 -17.02 -1.85
N TYR A 202 -10.02 -16.73 -2.98
CA TYR A 202 -9.05 -15.64 -3.08
C TYR A 202 -9.75 -14.33 -3.42
N SER A 203 -9.76 -13.43 -2.43
CA SER A 203 -10.52 -12.19 -2.49
C SER A 203 -9.72 -11.00 -2.00
N ILE A 204 -10.02 -9.84 -2.58
CA ILE A 204 -9.69 -8.53 -2.03
C ILE A 204 -10.82 -8.14 -1.07
N ILE A 205 -10.44 -7.61 0.08
CA ILE A 205 -11.36 -7.07 1.06
C ILE A 205 -11.07 -5.59 1.22
N TRP A 206 -12.10 -4.76 1.03
CA TRP A 206 -12.05 -3.34 1.32
C TRP A 206 -12.85 -3.04 2.58
N ASP A 207 -12.15 -2.72 3.65
CA ASP A 207 -12.75 -2.35 4.94
C ASP A 207 -12.66 -0.84 5.13
N MET A 208 -13.75 -0.22 5.58
CA MET A 208 -13.86 1.23 5.75
C MET A 208 -14.51 1.59 7.08
N LYS A 209 -14.06 2.67 7.71
CA LYS A 209 -14.60 3.22 8.95
C LYS A 209 -14.60 4.74 8.93
N ALA A 210 -15.62 5.31 9.55
CA ALA A 210 -15.74 6.72 9.83
C ALA A 210 -15.42 6.96 11.31
N LEU A 211 -14.55 7.91 11.64
CA LEU A 211 -14.16 8.20 13.02
C LEU A 211 -13.77 9.67 13.26
N ASN A 212 -13.88 10.08 14.52
CA ASN A 212 -13.44 11.37 15.04
C ASN A 212 -12.21 11.15 15.93
N ILE A 213 -11.08 11.76 15.58
CA ILE A 213 -9.83 11.69 16.35
C ILE A 213 -9.57 13.08 16.95
N GLN A 214 -9.48 13.18 18.28
CA GLN A 214 -9.03 14.36 19.02
C GLN A 214 -7.50 14.40 19.06
N ASP A 215 -6.91 15.60 19.00
CA ASP A 215 -5.45 15.82 19.09
C ASP A 215 -4.63 15.01 18.06
N PHE A 216 -5.16 14.89 16.84
CA PHE A 216 -4.47 14.23 15.73
C PHE A 216 -3.10 14.88 15.49
N LYS A 217 -2.03 14.19 15.90
CA LYS A 217 -0.66 14.52 15.52
C LYS A 217 -0.16 13.45 14.57
N ALA A 218 0.01 13.85 13.33
CA ALA A 218 0.74 13.12 12.31
C ALA A 218 2.22 13.56 12.38
N ASN A 219 3.08 12.73 12.96
CA ASN A 219 4.52 12.93 12.88
C ASN A 219 5.01 12.19 11.63
N GLY A 220 5.23 12.92 10.54
CA GLY A 220 5.69 12.38 9.27
C GLY A 220 6.08 13.49 8.29
N SER A 221 7.18 13.29 7.56
CA SER A 221 7.70 14.23 6.56
C SER A 221 7.25 13.83 5.16
N GLY A 222 5.98 14.09 4.80
CA GLY A 222 5.54 13.93 3.42
C GLY A 222 4.07 14.24 3.13
N THR A 223 3.84 15.15 2.17
CA THR A 223 2.62 15.18 1.34
C THR A 223 2.91 15.98 0.08
N ILE A 224 2.50 15.50 -1.10
CA ILE A 224 1.97 16.37 -2.16
C ILE A 224 0.89 15.62 -2.95
N THR A 225 -0.36 15.79 -2.56
CA THR A 225 -1.51 15.91 -3.48
C THR A 225 -2.31 17.14 -3.05
N GLY A 226 -3.03 17.74 -4.00
CA GLY A 226 -3.82 18.96 -3.79
C GLY A 226 -4.79 18.88 -2.60
N ASN A 227 -4.96 20.03 -1.94
CA ASN A 227 -5.91 20.41 -0.90
C ASN A 227 -6.23 19.51 0.31
N MET A 228 -5.91 18.22 0.39
CA MET A 228 -6.14 17.41 1.61
C MET A 228 -4.98 16.42 1.89
N PRO A 229 -4.50 16.29 3.15
CA PRO A 229 -3.46 15.33 3.48
C PRO A 229 -4.03 13.92 3.69
N THR A 230 -3.60 12.97 2.84
CA THR A 230 -3.85 11.52 2.96
C THR A 230 -2.68 10.85 3.70
N PHE A 231 -2.93 9.95 4.66
CA PHE A 231 -1.87 9.29 5.45
C PHE A 231 -1.86 7.78 5.30
N SER A 232 -0.75 7.17 4.85
CA SER A 232 -0.60 5.71 4.78
C SER A 232 -0.03 5.13 6.07
N ALA A 233 -0.58 4.01 6.54
CA ALA A 233 -0.08 3.22 7.67
C ALA A 233 0.19 1.77 7.22
N PRO A 234 1.40 1.48 6.72
CA PRO A 234 1.78 0.15 6.28
C PRO A 234 1.58 -0.94 7.34
N GLY A 235 0.99 -2.07 6.99
CA GLY A 235 0.95 -3.31 7.76
C GLY A 235 0.00 -3.30 8.95
N ILE A 236 -0.64 -2.16 9.24
CA ILE A 236 -1.49 -1.99 10.40
C ILE A 236 -2.95 -2.04 9.97
N ASN A 237 -3.72 -2.97 10.52
CA ASN A 237 -5.16 -2.96 10.34
C ASN A 237 -5.80 -1.86 11.20
N LEU A 238 -5.96 -0.68 10.62
CA LEU A 238 -6.61 0.47 11.27
C LEU A 238 -8.13 0.26 11.48
N THR A 239 -8.70 -0.84 10.97
CA THR A 239 -10.14 -1.15 11.09
C THR A 239 -10.48 -2.14 12.21
N LEU A 240 -9.52 -2.69 12.97
CA LEU A 240 -9.78 -3.46 14.19
C LEU A 240 -10.02 -2.45 15.35
N SER A 241 -11.16 -2.37 16.05
CA SER A 241 -12.04 -3.39 16.64
C SER A 241 -13.51 -2.91 16.67
N PRO A 242 -14.52 -3.81 16.62
CA PRO A 242 -15.93 -3.50 16.91
C PRO A 242 -16.18 -3.17 18.40
N ASN A 243 -15.24 -3.50 19.28
CA ASN A 243 -15.36 -3.39 20.74
C ASN A 243 -14.50 -2.27 21.34
N TYR A 244 -14.09 -1.27 20.56
CA TYR A 244 -13.63 0.01 21.12
C TYR A 244 -14.86 0.82 21.58
N THR A 245 -15.56 0.29 22.58
CA THR A 245 -16.78 0.86 23.19
C THR A 245 -16.51 1.55 24.53
N ASN A 246 -15.24 1.75 24.89
CA ASN A 246 -14.92 2.52 26.07
C ASN A 246 -14.58 3.96 25.68
N LYS A 247 -15.28 4.91 26.32
CA LYS A 247 -14.72 6.21 26.70
C LYS A 247 -13.46 5.99 27.56
N SER A 248 -12.43 5.34 27.03
CA SER A 248 -11.14 5.25 27.70
C SER A 248 -10.26 6.33 27.10
N ASN A 249 -9.70 7.15 27.99
CA ASN A 249 -8.65 8.13 27.73
C ASN A 249 -7.33 7.47 27.23
N THR A 250 -7.41 6.37 26.49
CA THR A 250 -6.29 5.62 25.95
C THR A 250 -6.07 6.11 24.54
N GLY A 251 -5.14 7.04 24.37
CA GLY A 251 -4.73 7.53 23.05
C GLY A 251 -4.38 6.37 22.13
N ILE A 252 -4.85 6.44 20.89
CA ILE A 252 -4.25 5.73 19.76
C ILE A 252 -2.77 6.14 19.73
N GLN A 253 -1.88 5.17 19.82
CA GLN A 253 -0.47 5.29 19.43
C GLN A 253 -0.26 4.26 18.32
N ILE A 254 -0.39 4.69 17.07
CA ILE A 254 -0.08 3.85 15.91
C ILE A 254 1.26 4.32 15.39
N THR A 255 2.30 3.67 15.90
CA THR A 255 3.68 3.84 15.45
C THR A 255 3.92 2.85 14.31
N SER A 256 3.86 3.31 13.06
CA SER A 256 4.45 2.53 11.97
C SER A 256 5.98 2.55 12.14
N THR A 257 6.64 1.41 11.95
CA THR A 257 7.99 1.10 12.46
C THR A 257 9.17 1.81 11.78
N ASN A 258 8.95 2.94 11.09
CA ASN A 258 10.03 3.79 10.62
C ASN A 258 9.95 5.13 11.36
N GLN A 259 10.48 5.17 12.58
CA GLN A 259 10.59 6.42 13.34
C GLN A 259 11.42 7.44 12.54
N VAL A 260 10.75 8.47 12.01
CA VAL A 260 11.35 9.77 11.77
C VAL A 260 11.17 10.52 13.09
N ASN A 261 12.26 10.66 13.85
CA ASN A 261 12.26 11.47 15.06
C ASN A 261 12.00 12.92 14.69
N ASP A 262 11.21 13.59 15.55
CA ASP A 262 10.85 15.00 15.55
C ASP A 262 11.46 15.90 14.46
N THR A 263 10.61 16.54 13.66
CA THR A 263 10.94 17.88 13.16
C THR A 263 9.72 18.81 13.17
N PRO A 264 9.96 20.12 13.39
CA PRO A 264 8.93 21.10 13.68
C PRO A 264 8.14 21.46 12.43
N THR A 265 6.87 21.80 12.65
CA THR A 265 6.01 22.58 11.77
C THR A 265 6.80 23.65 10.98
N GLY A 266 7.01 23.46 9.67
CA GLY A 266 7.49 24.55 8.79
C GLY A 266 8.37 24.22 7.58
N SER A 267 8.83 22.98 7.36
CA SER A 267 9.93 22.70 6.40
C SER A 267 9.53 22.15 5.00
N SER A 268 8.24 22.17 4.61
CA SER A 268 7.78 21.51 3.37
C SER A 268 8.07 22.27 2.05
N SER A 269 8.39 23.58 2.06
CA SER A 269 8.47 24.36 0.80
C SER A 269 9.67 24.01 -0.11
N TRP A 270 10.84 23.74 0.47
CA TRP A 270 12.05 23.48 -0.32
C TRP A 270 12.12 22.02 -0.82
N LEU A 271 11.72 21.05 0.01
CA LEU A 271 11.65 19.63 -0.35
C LEU A 271 10.63 19.40 -1.47
N THR A 272 9.47 20.07 -1.40
CA THR A 272 8.44 20.02 -2.44
C THR A 272 8.91 20.62 -3.77
N THR A 273 9.73 21.68 -3.74
CA THR A 273 10.31 22.30 -4.94
C THR A 273 11.39 21.40 -5.57
N ALA A 274 12.26 20.80 -4.76
CA ALA A 274 13.32 19.90 -5.24
C ALA A 274 12.77 18.61 -5.86
N ILE A 275 11.74 18.01 -5.23
CA ILE A 275 11.02 16.85 -5.77
C ILE A 275 10.31 17.23 -7.08
N LYS A 276 9.56 18.34 -7.10
CA LYS A 276 8.87 18.79 -8.32
C LYS A 276 9.84 19.07 -9.49
N ALA A 277 10.98 19.70 -9.22
CA ALA A 277 11.97 20.01 -10.25
C ALA A 277 12.65 18.74 -10.82
N GLY A 278 13.00 17.78 -9.97
CA GLY A 278 13.57 16.49 -10.39
C GLY A 278 12.58 15.65 -11.21
N LEU A 279 11.34 15.57 -10.76
CA LEU A 279 10.28 14.80 -11.41
C LEU A 279 9.81 15.42 -12.74
N SER A 280 9.68 16.75 -12.79
CA SER A 280 9.32 17.46 -14.02
C SER A 280 10.34 17.17 -15.12
N LYS A 281 11.65 17.20 -14.81
CA LYS A 281 12.71 16.79 -15.75
C LYS A 281 12.60 15.31 -16.13
N ALA A 282 12.25 14.43 -15.19
CA ALA A 282 12.11 12.99 -15.43
C ALA A 282 11.01 12.66 -16.46
N ILE A 283 9.89 13.37 -16.36
CA ILE A 283 8.70 13.16 -17.19
C ILE A 283 8.83 13.88 -18.55
N THR A 284 9.41 15.08 -18.59
CA THR A 284 9.50 15.92 -19.80
C THR A 284 10.66 15.57 -20.73
N SER A 285 11.75 14.97 -20.24
CA SER A 285 12.88 14.60 -21.09
C SER A 285 12.63 13.25 -21.79
N GLY A 286 12.70 13.27 -23.13
CA GLY A 286 12.40 12.12 -23.99
C GLY A 286 13.38 10.96 -23.88
N VAL A 287 14.59 11.15 -23.32
CA VAL A 287 15.67 10.14 -23.46
C VAL A 287 16.47 9.86 -22.16
N SER A 288 16.37 10.65 -21.09
CA SER A 288 17.34 10.49 -19.97
C SER A 288 16.90 10.91 -18.58
N GLY A 289 15.66 11.36 -18.38
CA GLY A 289 15.17 11.80 -17.08
C GLY A 289 15.32 10.76 -15.96
N ILE A 290 15.73 11.20 -14.78
CA ILE A 290 15.81 10.37 -13.56
C ILE A 290 14.88 11.01 -12.52
N ALA A 291 14.03 10.21 -11.90
CA ALA A 291 13.30 10.67 -10.72
C ALA A 291 14.26 10.71 -9.53
N THR A 292 14.54 11.90 -9.03
CA THR A 292 15.43 12.13 -7.89
C THR A 292 14.63 12.50 -6.64
N ASN A 293 15.21 12.28 -5.46
CA ASN A 293 14.66 12.63 -4.15
C ASN A 293 13.40 11.84 -3.77
N ILE A 294 13.27 10.61 -4.29
CA ILE A 294 12.16 9.69 -3.98
C ILE A 294 12.66 8.24 -3.87
N LEU A 295 11.99 7.42 -3.05
CA LEU A 295 12.20 5.98 -3.02
C LEU A 295 11.29 5.26 -4.01
N SER A 296 10.00 5.58 -4.01
CA SER A 296 8.99 4.92 -4.85
C SER A 296 7.88 5.90 -5.23
N GLY A 297 7.26 5.70 -6.40
CA GLY A 297 6.11 6.49 -6.84
C GLY A 297 5.67 6.20 -8.27
N ILE A 298 4.52 6.77 -8.65
CA ILE A 298 3.97 6.76 -10.00
C ILE A 298 3.80 8.21 -10.43
N PHE A 299 4.22 8.54 -11.65
CA PHE A 299 4.17 9.91 -12.16
C PHE A 299 3.62 9.94 -13.58
N THR A 300 2.72 10.88 -13.81
CA THR A 300 2.02 11.08 -15.08
C THR A 300 2.18 12.52 -15.52
N LYS A 301 2.19 12.74 -16.84
CA LYS A 301 2.02 14.09 -17.41
C LYS A 301 0.53 14.29 -17.65
N LYS A 302 -0.13 15.19 -16.91
CA LYS A 302 -1.48 15.66 -17.31
C LYS A 302 -1.34 16.57 -18.54
N LYS A 303 -2.32 16.50 -19.45
CA LYS A 303 -2.27 17.08 -20.80
C LYS A 303 -2.75 18.55 -20.85
N ASP A 304 -2.85 19.23 -19.72
CA ASP A 304 -3.48 20.54 -19.69
C ASP A 304 -2.50 21.62 -20.18
N ASN A 305 -2.98 22.50 -21.09
CA ASN A 305 -2.22 23.58 -21.73
C ASN A 305 -1.77 24.70 -20.77
N SER A 306 -1.85 24.49 -19.46
CA SER A 306 -1.56 25.48 -18.40
C SER A 306 -0.58 24.96 -17.35
N GLY A 307 0.51 24.33 -17.81
CA GLY A 307 1.61 23.87 -16.98
C GLY A 307 1.53 22.37 -16.66
N ASN A 308 2.70 21.73 -16.55
CA ASN A 308 2.81 20.30 -16.25
C ASN A 308 2.18 20.00 -14.88
N SER A 309 0.91 19.61 -14.82
CA SER A 309 0.30 19.08 -13.60
C SER A 309 0.76 17.63 -13.43
N MET A 310 1.54 17.39 -12.37
CA MET A 310 2.05 16.07 -12.01
C MET A 310 1.19 15.52 -10.88
N ALA A 311 0.55 14.37 -11.09
CA ALA A 311 0.00 13.61 -9.98
C ALA A 311 1.17 12.95 -9.24
N LEU A 312 1.46 13.41 -8.02
CA LEU A 312 2.55 12.93 -7.20
C LEU A 312 1.98 12.07 -6.08
N LYS A 313 2.26 10.77 -6.07
CA LYS A 313 1.90 9.90 -4.94
C LYS A 313 3.17 9.39 -4.26
N LEU A 314 3.47 9.97 -3.11
CA LEU A 314 4.57 9.56 -2.23
C LEU A 314 3.98 8.78 -1.05
N LYS A 315 4.58 7.64 -0.72
CA LYS A 315 4.20 6.86 0.46
C LYS A 315 5.03 7.37 1.63
N SER A 316 4.40 8.05 2.59
CA SER A 316 5.07 8.47 3.81
C SER A 316 4.59 7.59 4.96
N THR A 317 5.52 7.10 5.78
CA THR A 317 5.18 6.56 7.09
C THR A 317 4.83 7.71 8.03
N THR A 318 3.69 7.58 8.71
CA THR A 318 3.23 8.59 9.68
C THR A 318 2.95 7.89 11.01
N SER A 319 3.43 8.45 12.12
CA SER A 319 2.95 8.06 13.44
C SER A 319 1.64 8.80 13.72
N LEU A 320 0.57 8.04 13.93
CA LEU A 320 -0.75 8.59 14.26
C LEU A 320 -0.91 8.53 15.78
N THR A 321 -1.01 9.71 16.41
CA THR A 321 -1.35 9.82 17.83
C THR A 321 -2.61 10.66 18.01
N GLY A 322 -3.51 10.25 18.91
CA GLY A 322 -4.77 10.95 19.19
C GLY A 322 -5.80 10.06 19.87
N THR A 323 -6.92 10.60 20.32
CA THR A 323 -7.97 9.82 21.03
C THR A 323 -9.20 9.65 20.13
N ILE A 324 -9.74 8.44 19.98
CA ILE A 324 -11.02 8.23 19.27
C ILE A 324 -12.15 8.75 20.15
N GLU A 325 -12.86 9.78 19.70
CA GLU A 325 -14.07 10.28 20.38
C GLU A 325 -15.30 9.44 19.99
N SER A 326 -15.38 9.04 18.72
CA SER A 326 -16.45 8.21 18.18
C SER A 326 -16.01 7.54 16.89
N ASN A 327 -16.61 6.39 16.58
CA ASN A 327 -16.44 5.69 15.31
C ASN A 327 -17.73 4.97 14.92
N PHE A 328 -17.86 4.64 13.64
CA PHE A 328 -18.83 3.66 13.15
C PHE A 328 -18.29 2.94 11.92
N GLY A 329 -18.71 1.68 11.76
CA GLY A 329 -18.33 0.87 10.61
C GLY A 329 -19.11 1.26 9.36
N LEU A 330 -18.42 1.26 8.21
CA LEU A 330 -19.04 1.30 6.90
C LEU A 330 -19.10 -0.13 6.32
N PRO A 331 -19.98 -0.39 5.34
CA PRO A 331 -20.04 -1.67 4.64
C PRO A 331 -18.67 -2.18 4.18
N ARG A 332 -18.34 -3.41 4.60
CA ARG A 332 -17.17 -4.15 4.14
C ARG A 332 -17.43 -4.71 2.74
N LEU A 333 -16.50 -4.49 1.82
CA LEU A 333 -16.56 -5.05 0.48
C LEU A 333 -15.68 -6.30 0.43
N THR A 334 -16.26 -7.43 0.01
CA THR A 334 -15.50 -8.66 -0.29
C THR A 334 -15.64 -8.94 -1.77
N LEU A 335 -14.55 -8.80 -2.51
CA LEU A 335 -14.53 -8.83 -3.96
C LEU A 335 -13.56 -9.92 -4.42
N PRO A 336 -13.92 -10.73 -5.42
CA PRO A 336 -12.96 -11.67 -6.01
C PRO A 336 -11.73 -10.91 -6.55
N VAL A 337 -10.59 -11.57 -6.64
CA VAL A 337 -9.44 -10.96 -7.35
C VAL A 337 -9.61 -11.18 -8.86
N PRO A 338 -9.44 -10.15 -9.71
CA PRO A 338 -9.49 -10.33 -11.17
C PRO A 338 -8.28 -11.13 -11.66
N GLY A 339 -8.41 -11.82 -12.80
CA GLY A 339 -7.33 -12.63 -13.39
C GLY A 339 -7.66 -14.09 -13.66
N TYR A 340 -8.89 -14.52 -13.41
CA TYR A 340 -9.35 -15.89 -13.67
C TYR A 340 -10.06 -16.08 -15.03
N GLY A 341 -10.18 -15.02 -15.83
CA GLY A 341 -10.81 -15.08 -17.16
C GLY A 341 -12.31 -15.39 -17.15
N ASP A 342 -12.96 -15.29 -15.99
CA ASP A 342 -14.39 -15.55 -15.85
C ASP A 342 -15.20 -14.23 -15.91
N PRO A 343 -16.13 -14.08 -16.87
CA PRO A 343 -16.99 -12.90 -16.97
C PRO A 343 -17.93 -12.71 -15.76
N ASP A 344 -18.19 -13.74 -14.96
CA ASP A 344 -19.13 -13.68 -13.83
C ASP A 344 -18.54 -12.98 -12.59
N TYR A 345 -17.22 -12.74 -12.57
CA TYR A 345 -16.49 -12.30 -11.36
C TYR A 345 -15.87 -10.91 -11.46
N ALA A 346 -15.73 -10.33 -12.65
CA ALA A 346 -15.25 -8.96 -12.83
C ALA A 346 -15.87 -8.37 -14.12
N TYR A 347 -16.57 -7.25 -13.99
CA TYR A 347 -17.57 -6.78 -14.97
C TYR A 347 -16.99 -5.90 -16.09
N GLY A 348 -15.69 -5.60 -16.04
CA GLY A 348 -14.96 -4.98 -17.14
C GLY A 348 -13.55 -5.54 -17.24
N TYR A 349 -12.60 -5.03 -16.45
CA TYR A 349 -11.25 -5.58 -16.40
C TYR A 349 -11.22 -6.90 -15.61
N ASN A 350 -11.05 -8.04 -16.28
CA ASN A 350 -11.03 -9.37 -15.66
C ASN A 350 -9.66 -10.08 -15.70
N LYS A 351 -8.61 -9.31 -16.00
CA LYS A 351 -7.23 -9.77 -16.14
C LYS A 351 -6.45 -9.61 -14.84
N VAL A 352 -5.28 -10.23 -14.76
CA VAL A 352 -4.41 -10.10 -13.59
C VAL A 352 -3.99 -8.62 -13.44
N PRO A 353 -4.13 -8.01 -12.25
CA PRO A 353 -3.77 -6.60 -12.02
C PRO A 353 -2.27 -6.42 -11.76
N GLY A 354 -1.84 -5.15 -11.72
CA GLY A 354 -0.46 -4.74 -11.47
C GLY A 354 0.40 -4.67 -12.73
N ILE A 355 1.44 -3.82 -12.70
CA ILE A 355 2.29 -3.57 -13.88
C ILE A 355 3.46 -4.55 -13.95
N PHE A 356 4.15 -4.75 -12.82
CA PHE A 356 5.34 -5.59 -12.75
C PHE A 356 5.62 -6.02 -11.30
N TYR A 357 6.54 -6.97 -11.17
CA TYR A 357 7.23 -7.30 -9.92
C TYR A 357 8.64 -7.84 -10.23
N ILE A 358 9.40 -8.26 -9.22
CA ILE A 358 10.73 -8.87 -9.37
C ILE A 358 10.67 -10.39 -9.20
N SER A 359 11.55 -11.12 -9.88
CA SER A 359 11.62 -12.59 -9.79
C SER A 359 12.17 -13.10 -8.46
N SER A 360 13.06 -12.32 -7.84
CA SER A 360 13.85 -12.68 -6.66
C SER A 360 14.37 -11.42 -5.97
N ARG A 361 14.69 -11.52 -4.67
CA ARG A 361 15.37 -10.45 -3.93
C ARG A 361 16.73 -10.15 -4.59
N PRO A 362 17.01 -8.90 -5.02
CA PRO A 362 18.30 -8.57 -5.62
C PRO A 362 19.45 -8.77 -4.62
N THR A 363 20.61 -9.23 -5.10
CA THR A 363 21.81 -9.39 -4.26
C THR A 363 22.93 -8.52 -4.78
N VAL A 364 23.38 -7.57 -3.95
CA VAL A 364 24.43 -6.62 -4.31
C VAL A 364 25.76 -7.01 -3.71
N GLN A 365 26.83 -6.72 -4.45
CA GLN A 365 28.19 -6.90 -3.96
C GLN A 365 28.64 -5.61 -3.29
N GLN A 366 29.01 -5.71 -2.01
CA GLN A 366 29.67 -4.64 -1.25
C GLN A 366 31.17 -4.91 -1.26
N LYS A 367 31.94 -3.96 -1.80
CA LYS A 367 33.39 -3.94 -1.61
C LYS A 367 33.72 -3.04 -0.43
N VAL A 368 34.42 -3.60 0.56
CA VAL A 368 34.93 -2.86 1.73
C VAL A 368 36.44 -2.81 1.65
N ILE A 369 37.00 -1.61 1.66
CA ILE A 369 38.45 -1.40 1.73
C ILE A 369 38.77 -0.74 3.07
N HIS A 370 39.52 -1.44 3.92
CA HIS A 370 40.05 -0.91 5.18
C HIS A 370 41.43 -0.29 4.93
N TYR A 371 41.52 1.01 5.23
CA TYR A 371 42.74 1.81 5.17
C TYR A 371 43.24 2.01 6.59
N ALA A 372 44.44 1.52 6.89
CA ALA A 372 45.07 1.64 8.20
C ALA A 372 46.38 2.41 8.06
N LYS A 373 46.47 3.59 8.69
CA LYS A 373 47.69 4.38 8.75
C LYS A 373 48.57 3.87 9.89
N GLN A 374 49.82 3.51 9.61
CA GLN A 374 50.78 3.18 10.67
C GLN A 374 51.66 4.39 10.98
N THR A 375 51.81 4.72 12.26
CA THR A 375 52.88 5.62 12.72
C THR A 375 53.84 4.87 13.62
N GLU A 376 55.14 5.04 13.37
CA GLU A 376 56.17 4.56 14.26
C GLU A 376 56.21 5.41 15.53
N PHE A 377 56.04 4.78 16.69
CA PHE A 377 56.23 5.44 17.98
C PHE A 377 57.03 4.52 18.92
N GLY A 378 58.23 4.93 19.29
CA GLY A 378 58.99 4.34 20.40
C GLY A 378 59.24 2.82 20.34
N GLY A 379 59.45 2.25 19.14
CA GLY A 379 59.76 0.82 18.98
C GLY A 379 58.56 -0.10 18.73
N GLY A 380 57.36 0.45 18.49
CA GLY A 380 56.17 -0.26 18.03
C GLY A 380 55.43 0.50 16.92
N TYR A 381 54.51 -0.19 16.24
CA TYR A 381 53.58 0.39 15.28
C TYR A 381 52.25 0.68 15.98
N ASP A 382 51.82 1.95 16.00
CA ASP A 382 50.47 2.34 16.39
C ASP A 382 49.63 2.67 15.16
N LEU A 383 48.33 2.35 15.20
CA LEU A 383 47.38 2.69 14.13
C LEU A 383 46.88 4.13 14.30
N ASP A 384 47.40 5.07 13.51
CA ASP A 384 47.11 6.52 13.58
C ASP A 384 45.88 6.92 12.73
N GLY A 385 44.81 6.14 12.91
CA GLY A 385 43.55 6.33 12.23
C GLY A 385 43.29 5.29 11.13
N SER A 386 42.05 4.81 11.10
CA SER A 386 41.54 3.94 10.06
C SER A 386 40.23 4.44 9.47
N TYR A 387 39.99 4.09 8.21
CA TYR A 387 38.70 4.31 7.56
C TYR A 387 38.36 3.20 6.59
N TYR A 388 37.07 3.05 6.32
CA TYR A 388 36.51 2.10 5.39
C TYR A 388 35.93 2.81 4.19
N THR A 389 36.19 2.32 2.98
CA THR A 389 35.44 2.71 1.78
C THR A 389 34.52 1.58 1.38
N ASN A 390 33.24 1.89 1.22
CA ASN A 390 32.19 0.97 0.80
C ASN A 390 31.76 1.30 -0.63
N THR A 391 31.61 0.30 -1.48
CA THR A 391 31.08 0.49 -2.84
C THR A 391 30.12 -0.63 -3.20
N TYR A 392 28.95 -0.26 -3.70
CA TYR A 392 27.87 -1.17 -4.08
C TYR A 392 27.57 -1.06 -5.57
N ASN A 393 27.50 -2.20 -6.24
CA ASN A 393 27.14 -2.28 -7.66
C ASN A 393 25.70 -2.74 -7.84
N SER A 394 25.03 -2.17 -8.85
CA SER A 394 23.70 -2.63 -9.26
C SER A 394 23.74 -4.13 -9.62
N PRO A 395 22.80 -4.93 -9.12
CA PRO A 395 22.86 -6.38 -9.24
C PRO A 395 22.28 -6.86 -10.57
N SER A 396 22.74 -8.03 -11.05
CA SER A 396 22.26 -8.68 -12.27
C SER A 396 21.56 -10.02 -12.02
N ASN A 397 21.31 -10.38 -10.75
CA ASN A 397 20.84 -11.70 -10.32
C ASN A 397 19.31 -11.80 -10.14
N PHE A 398 18.55 -10.90 -10.75
CA PHE A 398 17.10 -10.87 -10.71
C PHE A 398 16.54 -10.40 -12.07
N GLN A 399 15.25 -10.60 -12.28
CA GLN A 399 14.53 -10.15 -13.47
C GLN A 399 13.33 -9.28 -13.08
N LEU A 400 13.03 -8.29 -13.91
CA LEU A 400 11.74 -7.60 -13.89
C LEU A 400 10.72 -8.46 -14.64
N VAL A 401 9.66 -8.84 -13.96
CA VAL A 401 8.56 -9.63 -14.50
C VAL A 401 7.40 -8.68 -14.76
N PHE A 402 7.18 -8.32 -16.02
CA PHE A 402 6.10 -7.44 -16.44
C PHE A 402 4.82 -8.24 -16.68
N ASN A 403 3.68 -7.62 -16.37
CA ASN A 403 2.38 -8.18 -16.68
C ASN A 403 2.18 -8.29 -18.20
N PRO A 404 1.96 -9.50 -18.76
CA PRO A 404 1.74 -9.67 -20.19
C PRO A 404 0.59 -8.84 -20.76
N GLU A 405 -0.42 -8.54 -19.95
CA GLU A 405 -1.56 -7.73 -20.37
C GLU A 405 -1.20 -6.26 -20.56
N VAL A 406 -0.21 -5.75 -19.83
CA VAL A 406 0.34 -4.42 -20.02
C VAL A 406 1.19 -4.38 -21.29
N LEU A 407 2.01 -5.40 -21.53
CA LEU A 407 2.87 -5.49 -22.72
C LEU A 407 2.08 -5.53 -24.03
N LYS A 408 0.80 -5.95 -24.00
CA LYS A 408 -0.09 -5.92 -25.17
C LYS A 408 -0.55 -4.50 -25.54
N ILE A 409 -0.59 -3.59 -24.57
CA ILE A 409 -1.21 -2.26 -24.73
C ILE A 409 -0.22 -1.10 -24.54
N ALA A 410 1.00 -1.39 -24.10
CA ALA A 410 2.05 -0.40 -23.86
C ALA A 410 3.43 -1.04 -24.05
N SER A 411 4.41 -0.20 -24.40
CA SER A 411 5.83 -0.58 -24.39
C SER A 411 6.49 -0.14 -23.07
N ILE A 412 7.46 -0.92 -22.61
CA ILE A 412 8.30 -0.56 -21.46
C ILE A 412 9.61 0.02 -21.98
N GLN A 413 9.94 1.24 -21.57
CA GLN A 413 11.09 1.97 -22.07
C GLN A 413 11.93 2.54 -20.93
N ASN A 414 13.21 2.83 -21.22
CA ASN A 414 14.13 3.55 -20.32
C ASN A 414 14.26 2.91 -18.93
N ILE A 415 14.39 1.58 -18.87
CA ILE A 415 14.65 0.87 -17.62
C ILE A 415 16.01 1.30 -17.07
N LYS A 416 16.02 1.72 -15.81
CA LYS A 416 17.22 2.13 -15.06
C LYS A 416 17.26 1.48 -13.70
N TYR A 417 18.47 1.19 -13.26
CA TYR A 417 18.79 0.60 -11.97
C TYR A 417 19.75 1.53 -11.23
N GLU A 418 19.42 1.88 -9.99
CA GLU A 418 20.24 2.74 -9.15
C GLU A 418 20.29 2.16 -7.74
N MET A 419 21.49 2.02 -7.20
CA MET A 419 21.70 1.81 -5.78
C MET A 419 21.20 3.02 -5.00
N VAL A 420 20.56 2.78 -3.87
CA VAL A 420 20.12 3.80 -2.91
C VAL A 420 20.61 3.37 -1.53
N LEU A 421 21.60 4.09 -1.01
CA LEU A 421 22.25 3.78 0.25
C LEU A 421 21.97 4.90 1.23
N LEU A 422 21.54 4.56 2.45
CA LEU A 422 21.47 5.57 3.51
C LEU A 422 22.87 6.12 3.75
N ASN A 423 23.01 7.45 3.77
CA ASN A 423 24.30 8.07 3.94
C ASN A 423 24.72 8.07 5.42
N ASP A 424 25.64 7.19 5.78
CA ASP A 424 26.25 7.10 7.12
C ASP A 424 27.70 7.64 7.14
N GLY A 425 28.13 8.39 6.11
CA GLY A 425 29.51 8.89 6.00
C GLY A 425 29.75 9.94 4.91
N GLU A 426 30.99 10.02 4.45
CA GLU A 426 31.38 10.87 3.32
C GLU A 426 31.13 10.12 2.01
N ILE A 427 30.31 10.65 1.10
CA ILE A 427 29.98 9.96 -0.15
C ILE A 427 31.19 9.90 -1.07
N THR A 428 31.58 8.69 -1.50
CA THR A 428 32.72 8.44 -2.39
C THR A 428 32.30 8.13 -3.82
N SER A 429 31.05 7.68 -4.02
CA SER A 429 30.49 7.43 -5.35
C SER A 429 28.97 7.57 -5.36
N GLY A 430 28.43 7.89 -6.53
CA GLY A 430 27.03 8.26 -6.69
C GLY A 430 26.79 9.75 -6.44
N ARG A 431 25.53 10.16 -6.56
CA ARG A 431 25.08 11.52 -6.24
C ARG A 431 24.36 11.53 -4.89
N ILE A 432 24.31 12.70 -4.27
CA ILE A 432 23.54 12.91 -3.06
C ILE A 432 22.08 13.20 -3.44
N GLU A 433 21.15 12.44 -2.87
CA GLU A 433 19.72 12.76 -2.88
C GLU A 433 19.23 12.94 -1.45
N THR A 434 18.37 13.92 -1.22
CA THR A 434 17.67 14.06 0.07
C THR A 434 16.28 13.48 -0.09
N ILE A 435 15.95 12.47 0.71
CA ILE A 435 14.64 11.83 0.71
C ILE A 435 14.09 11.91 2.14
N GLY A 436 12.99 12.65 2.31
CA GLY A 436 12.53 13.05 3.63
C GLY A 436 13.55 13.96 4.33
N ASP A 437 13.97 13.56 5.52
CA ASP A 437 14.99 14.21 6.35
C ASP A 437 16.38 13.54 6.22
N LYS A 438 16.50 12.49 5.42
CA LYS A 438 17.71 11.68 5.27
C LYS A 438 18.42 11.94 3.95
N GLN A 439 19.74 11.82 3.96
CA GLN A 439 20.56 11.86 2.76
C GLN A 439 20.89 10.44 2.30
N TYR A 440 20.93 10.26 0.99
CA TYR A 440 21.21 8.99 0.34
C TYR A 440 22.28 9.15 -0.73
N ALA A 441 23.18 8.19 -0.82
CA ALA A 441 24.05 8.02 -1.98
C ALA A 441 23.31 7.22 -3.06
N VAL A 442 23.20 7.78 -4.27
CA VAL A 442 22.39 7.22 -5.34
C VAL A 442 23.13 7.12 -6.67
N GLY A 443 23.07 5.97 -7.34
CA GLY A 443 23.64 5.81 -8.68
C GLY A 443 23.80 4.35 -9.09
N ALA A 444 24.24 4.10 -10.33
CA ALA A 444 24.54 2.74 -10.79
C ALA A 444 25.60 2.04 -9.89
N VAL A 445 26.51 2.85 -9.37
CA VAL A 445 27.44 2.56 -8.28
C VAL A 445 27.24 3.64 -7.21
N ALA A 446 27.16 3.23 -5.95
CA ALA A 446 27.06 4.14 -4.81
C ALA A 446 27.97 3.69 -3.67
N GLY A 447 28.46 4.64 -2.87
CA GLY A 447 29.45 4.33 -1.86
C GLY A 447 29.74 5.48 -0.91
N TYR A 448 30.25 5.12 0.26
CA TYR A 448 30.60 6.05 1.33
C TYR A 448 31.88 5.64 2.04
N LYS A 449 32.50 6.62 2.68
CA LYS A 449 33.66 6.50 3.55
C LYS A 449 33.24 6.76 4.99
N THR A 450 33.66 5.89 5.89
CA THR A 450 33.34 6.00 7.32
C THR A 450 34.53 5.58 8.18
N SER A 451 34.61 6.11 9.40
CA SER A 451 35.62 5.71 10.40
C SER A 451 35.22 4.45 11.17
N ALA A 452 33.93 4.07 11.15
CA ALA A 452 33.43 2.86 11.78
C ALA A 452 33.43 1.69 10.80
N GLU A 453 33.60 0.46 11.31
CA GLU A 453 33.40 -0.73 10.49
C GLU A 453 31.97 -0.73 9.95
N PRO A 454 31.78 -0.84 8.62
CA PRO A 454 30.46 -0.74 8.02
C PRO A 454 29.59 -1.92 8.46
N SER A 455 28.39 -1.63 8.98
CA SER A 455 27.45 -2.68 9.34
C SER A 455 26.92 -3.38 8.09
N THR A 456 26.73 -4.69 8.19
CA THR A 456 26.00 -5.47 7.17
C THR A 456 24.48 -5.30 7.28
N GLU A 457 24.01 -4.56 8.29
CA GLU A 457 22.59 -4.33 8.60
C GLU A 457 22.06 -2.99 8.04
N GLY A 458 22.90 -2.17 7.40
CA GLY A 458 22.52 -0.90 6.80
C GLY A 458 21.49 -1.03 5.68
N PHE A 459 20.68 0.02 5.48
CA PHE A 459 19.71 0.06 4.39
C PHE A 459 20.40 0.12 3.03
N VAL A 460 20.22 -0.93 2.22
CA VAL A 460 20.68 -0.99 0.84
C VAL A 460 19.51 -1.32 -0.09
N GLY A 461 19.11 -0.32 -0.87
CA GLY A 461 18.01 -0.40 -1.83
C GLY A 461 18.51 -0.45 -3.27
N LEU A 462 17.75 -1.14 -4.12
CA LEU A 462 17.83 -1.04 -5.57
C LEU A 462 16.59 -0.31 -6.09
N ARG A 463 16.76 0.92 -6.56
CA ARG A 463 15.70 1.69 -7.22
C ARG A 463 15.66 1.33 -8.70
N VAL A 464 14.51 0.79 -9.11
CA VAL A 464 14.16 0.53 -10.49
C VAL A 464 13.24 1.64 -10.98
N SER A 465 13.54 2.21 -12.15
CA SER A 465 12.64 3.15 -12.81
C SER A 465 12.49 2.83 -14.28
N PHE A 466 11.30 3.05 -14.85
CA PHE A 466 11.02 2.86 -16.26
C PHE A 466 9.74 3.60 -16.66
N LYS A 467 9.57 3.81 -17.98
CA LYS A 467 8.36 4.39 -18.54
C LYS A 467 7.45 3.29 -19.10
N VAL A 468 6.18 3.32 -18.73
CA VAL A 468 5.09 2.64 -19.45
C VAL A 468 4.60 3.62 -20.52
N VAL A 469 4.77 3.27 -21.79
CA VAL A 469 4.40 4.11 -22.93
C VAL A 469 3.23 3.46 -23.66
N PRO A 470 1.99 3.93 -23.43
CA PRO A 470 0.79 3.40 -24.08
C PRO A 470 0.86 3.45 -25.61
N ASN A 471 0.33 2.42 -26.27
CA ASN A 471 0.32 2.31 -27.73
C ASN A 471 -0.76 3.19 -28.39
N ASP A 472 -1.70 3.72 -27.61
CA ASP A 472 -2.86 4.50 -28.06
C ASP A 472 -2.63 6.03 -28.03
N GLY A 473 -1.41 6.48 -27.72
CA GLY A 473 -1.05 7.89 -27.64
C GLY A 473 -1.38 8.56 -26.31
N THR A 474 -1.90 7.80 -25.33
CA THR A 474 -2.03 8.25 -23.93
C THR A 474 -0.65 8.65 -23.38
N PRO A 475 -0.53 9.70 -22.54
CA PRO A 475 0.75 10.11 -21.98
C PRO A 475 1.47 8.99 -21.24
N ALA A 476 2.79 8.93 -21.39
CA ALA A 476 3.62 7.96 -20.70
C ALA A 476 3.57 8.11 -19.17
N VAL A 477 3.65 6.98 -18.48
CA VAL A 477 3.69 6.89 -17.02
C VAL A 477 5.10 6.50 -16.59
N LEU A 478 5.73 7.30 -15.72
CA LEU A 478 6.98 6.93 -15.07
C LEU A 478 6.67 6.15 -13.79
N ILE A 479 7.23 4.95 -13.67
CA ILE A 479 7.12 4.11 -12.48
C ILE A 479 8.48 4.02 -11.81
N VAL A 480 8.49 4.19 -10.49
CA VAL A 480 9.70 4.10 -9.66
C VAL A 480 9.41 3.23 -8.45
N LYS A 481 10.26 2.21 -8.22
CA LYS A 481 10.19 1.33 -7.06
C LYS A 481 11.56 1.03 -6.50
N THR A 482 11.71 1.11 -5.18
CA THR A 482 12.91 0.65 -4.49
C THR A 482 12.67 -0.70 -3.84
N PHE A 483 13.60 -1.63 -4.02
CA PHE A 483 13.59 -2.97 -3.44
C PHE A 483 14.75 -3.15 -2.46
N LYS A 484 14.52 -3.78 -1.31
CA LYS A 484 15.60 -4.15 -0.38
C LYS A 484 16.50 -5.21 -1.02
N CYS A 485 17.80 -5.04 -0.87
CA CYS A 485 18.79 -5.99 -1.37
C CYS A 485 19.25 -6.97 -0.28
N ASN A 486 19.79 -8.10 -0.72
CA ASN A 486 20.76 -8.87 0.07
C ASN A 486 22.14 -8.29 -0.17
N ILE A 487 23.03 -8.36 0.82
CA ILE A 487 24.39 -7.84 0.72
C ILE A 487 25.36 -9.02 0.78
N VAL A 488 26.29 -9.07 -0.17
CA VAL A 488 27.44 -9.99 -0.13
C VAL A 488 28.71 -9.15 -0.05
N THR A 489 29.43 -9.27 1.05
CA THR A 489 30.57 -8.41 1.38
C THR A 489 31.89 -9.05 0.98
N THR A 490 32.75 -8.29 0.31
CA THR A 490 34.14 -8.63 0.03
C THR A 490 35.05 -7.62 0.72
N ASN A 491 35.90 -8.12 1.63
CA ASN A 491 36.82 -7.29 2.41
C ASN A 491 38.22 -7.27 1.79
N GLN A 492 38.82 -6.08 1.75
CA GLN A 492 40.21 -5.86 1.36
C GLN A 492 40.89 -4.98 2.41
N PHE A 493 42.11 -5.34 2.80
CA PHE A 493 42.91 -4.59 3.79
C PHE A 493 44.11 -3.95 3.09
N ILE A 494 44.32 -2.65 3.34
CA ILE A 494 45.44 -1.87 2.81
C ILE A 494 46.11 -1.13 3.98
N THR A 495 47.41 -1.32 4.11
CA THR A 495 48.27 -0.63 5.09
C THR A 495 49.21 0.30 4.32
N TYR A 496 49.36 1.53 4.78
CA TYR A 496 50.27 2.52 4.21
C TYR A 496 50.98 3.35 5.27
#